data_AF-A0A6G2U8I9-F1
#
_entry.id   AF-A0A6G2U8I9-F1
#
_cell.length_a   1.000
_cell.length_b   1.000
_cell.length_c   1.000
_cell.angle_alpha   90.00
_cell.angle_beta   90.00
_cell.angle_gamma   90.00
#
_symmetry.space_group_name_H-M   'P 1'
#
loop_
_entity.id
_entity.type
_entity.pdbx_description
1 polymer ?
#
loop_
_entity_poly.entity_id
_entity_poly.type
_entity_poly.pdbx_seq_one_letter_code
_entity_poly.pdbx_strand_id
1 'polypeptide(L)'
;MALPAIAPYPMPTPDALPAQRVDWTVDPSRAVLLVHDLQNYFLRAFTEGAAPLTELLENVGRLTAACRASGIPVVYSAQPAGQTPDQRGLQQDFWGPGLPAEPADAAAIAAPVAPQPGDTLLTKWKYSAFARTDLGEQLAGLGRDQLVVVGVYAHIGVLMTACDAWMRDIQAFVVADAVADFSAADHQQALRWAADKCARLTTTDALCQGIEGV
;
A
#
# COMPACT_ATOMS: atom_id res chain seq x y z
N MET A 1 19.35 9.35 6.39
CA MET A 1 19.93 8.94 5.10
C MET A 1 18.87 9.13 4.02
N ALA A 2 19.23 9.39 2.75
CA ALA A 2 18.24 9.46 1.66
C ALA A 2 17.72 8.06 1.32
N LEU A 3 16.59 7.96 0.61
CA LEU A 3 16.11 6.69 0.05
C LEU A 3 17.18 6.13 -0.92
N PRO A 4 17.43 4.81 -0.92
CA PRO A 4 18.35 4.21 -1.88
C PRO A 4 17.76 4.26 -3.29
N ALA A 5 18.62 4.28 -4.30
CA ALA A 5 18.20 3.95 -5.67
C ALA A 5 17.90 2.45 -5.74
N ILE A 6 16.75 2.11 -6.31
CA ILE A 6 16.22 0.74 -6.37
C ILE A 6 16.50 0.17 -7.76
N ALA A 7 17.28 -0.90 -7.80
CA ALA A 7 17.56 -1.62 -9.03
C ALA A 7 16.31 -2.36 -9.54
N PRO A 8 16.11 -2.46 -10.87
CA PRO A 8 15.02 -3.24 -11.42
C PRO A 8 15.02 -4.69 -10.96
N TYR A 9 13.84 -5.23 -10.70
CA TYR A 9 13.65 -6.64 -10.34
C TYR A 9 12.25 -7.11 -10.74
N PRO A 10 12.04 -8.42 -10.98
CA PRO A 10 10.76 -8.92 -11.47
C PRO A 10 9.67 -8.88 -10.40
N MET A 11 8.46 -8.50 -10.79
CA MET A 11 7.26 -8.62 -9.95
C MET A 11 6.98 -10.10 -9.61
N PRO A 12 6.54 -10.44 -8.39
CA PRO A 12 6.16 -11.82 -8.05
C PRO A 12 5.00 -12.33 -8.89
N THR A 13 5.08 -13.60 -9.28
CA THR A 13 3.98 -14.31 -9.95
C THR A 13 3.11 -15.08 -8.94
N PRO A 14 1.88 -15.47 -9.30
CA PRO A 14 1.00 -16.27 -8.43
C PRO A 14 1.69 -17.55 -7.90
N ASP A 15 2.47 -18.24 -8.74
CA ASP A 15 3.17 -19.48 -8.39
C ASP A 15 4.32 -19.28 -7.39
N ALA A 16 4.78 -18.04 -7.22
CA ALA A 16 5.86 -17.69 -6.30
C ALA A 16 5.34 -17.31 -4.90
N LEU A 17 4.02 -17.30 -4.68
CA LEU A 17 3.46 -16.91 -3.39
C LEU A 17 3.69 -18.01 -2.33
N PRO A 18 4.05 -17.62 -1.09
CA PRO A 18 4.19 -18.57 0.00
C PRO A 18 2.87 -19.24 0.35
N ALA A 19 2.95 -20.39 1.02
CA ALA A 19 1.78 -21.04 1.61
C ALA A 19 1.06 -20.10 2.58
N GLN A 20 -0.26 -20.21 2.63
CA GLN A 20 -1.16 -19.25 3.28
C GLN A 20 -1.75 -19.91 4.52
N ARG A 21 -1.73 -19.21 5.66
CA ARG A 21 -2.24 -19.77 6.93
C ARG A 21 -3.76 -19.67 7.10
N VAL A 22 -4.38 -18.74 6.37
CA VAL A 22 -5.80 -18.42 6.47
C VAL A 22 -6.44 -18.49 5.09
N ASP A 23 -7.74 -18.73 5.06
CA ASP A 23 -8.57 -18.89 3.85
C ASP A 23 -9.54 -17.72 3.65
N TRP A 24 -9.27 -16.57 4.28
CA TRP A 24 -10.08 -15.37 4.11
C TRP A 24 -10.20 -14.96 2.64
N THR A 25 -11.38 -14.49 2.27
CA THR A 25 -11.69 -13.93 0.95
C THR A 25 -12.11 -12.49 1.11
N VAL A 26 -11.82 -11.66 0.11
CA VAL A 26 -12.29 -10.28 0.09
C VAL A 26 -13.79 -10.26 -0.19
N ASP A 27 -14.54 -9.58 0.66
CA ASP A 27 -15.97 -9.32 0.55
C ASP A 27 -16.16 -7.83 0.20
N PRO A 28 -16.74 -7.49 -0.96
CA PRO A 28 -16.92 -6.10 -1.38
C PRO A 28 -17.70 -5.22 -0.39
N SER A 29 -18.57 -5.80 0.43
CA SER A 29 -19.34 -5.07 1.45
C SER A 29 -18.53 -4.74 2.71
N ARG A 30 -17.44 -5.48 2.95
CA ARG A 30 -16.58 -5.38 4.14
C ARG A 30 -15.22 -4.74 3.87
N ALA A 31 -14.79 -4.70 2.61
CA ALA A 31 -13.44 -4.30 2.23
C ALA A 31 -13.26 -2.80 2.01
N VAL A 32 -12.06 -2.32 2.29
CA VAL A 32 -11.53 -1.03 1.81
C VAL A 32 -10.19 -1.28 1.12
N LEU A 33 -9.96 -0.62 -0.01
CA LEU A 33 -8.66 -0.62 -0.68
C LEU A 33 -7.82 0.55 -0.15
N LEU A 34 -6.63 0.26 0.36
CA LEU A 34 -5.61 1.23 0.73
C LEU A 34 -4.49 1.27 -0.31
N VAL A 35 -4.38 2.39 -1.02
CA VAL A 35 -3.25 2.74 -1.88
C VAL A 35 -2.18 3.43 -1.02
N HIS A 36 -1.18 2.65 -0.62
CA HIS A 36 -0.19 3.05 0.37
C HIS A 36 1.00 3.79 -0.27
N ASP A 37 1.09 5.11 -0.02
CA ASP A 37 2.26 5.97 -0.26
C ASP A 37 2.81 5.93 -1.71
N LEU A 38 1.95 5.86 -2.73
CA LEU A 38 2.33 5.98 -4.16
C LEU A 38 2.61 7.44 -4.58
N GLN A 39 3.32 8.18 -3.74
CA GLN A 39 3.75 9.56 -4.03
C GLN A 39 5.00 9.55 -4.91
N ASN A 40 5.11 10.54 -5.80
CA ASN A 40 6.25 10.68 -6.72
C ASN A 40 7.61 10.69 -6.01
N TYR A 41 7.69 11.27 -4.80
CA TYR A 41 8.91 11.22 -3.98
C TYR A 41 9.43 9.80 -3.70
N PHE A 42 8.54 8.87 -3.36
CA PHE A 42 8.94 7.48 -3.12
C PHE A 42 9.21 6.76 -4.43
N LEU A 43 8.37 6.98 -5.45
CA LEU A 43 8.49 6.28 -6.73
C LEU A 43 9.73 6.67 -7.53
N ARG A 44 10.29 7.86 -7.31
CA ARG A 44 11.58 8.29 -7.86
C ARG A 44 12.78 7.46 -7.41
N ALA A 45 12.63 6.64 -6.37
CA ALA A 45 13.67 5.68 -5.99
C ALA A 45 13.78 4.54 -7.01
N PHE A 46 12.72 4.23 -7.77
CA PHE A 46 12.71 3.19 -8.79
C PHE A 46 13.17 3.71 -10.15
N THR A 47 13.59 2.78 -11.02
CA THR A 47 13.91 3.10 -12.42
C THR A 47 12.62 3.27 -13.23
N GLU A 48 12.44 4.44 -13.85
CA GLU A 48 11.28 4.72 -14.70
C GLU A 48 11.19 3.76 -15.89
N GLY A 49 9.98 3.27 -16.18
CA GLY A 49 9.73 2.35 -17.29
C GLY A 49 10.29 0.93 -17.11
N ALA A 50 10.72 0.57 -15.90
CA ALA A 50 11.24 -0.76 -15.59
C ALA A 50 10.47 -1.43 -14.45
N ALA A 51 10.53 -2.76 -14.41
CA ALA A 51 9.99 -3.55 -13.31
C ALA A 51 10.70 -3.20 -11.98
N PRO A 52 9.98 -3.18 -10.85
CA PRO A 52 8.55 -3.51 -10.70
C PRO A 52 7.62 -2.30 -10.91
N LEU A 53 8.13 -1.09 -11.21
CA LEU A 53 7.35 0.15 -11.16
C LEU A 53 6.22 0.17 -12.20
N THR A 54 6.51 -0.30 -13.42
CA THR A 54 5.51 -0.33 -14.50
C THR A 54 4.32 -1.22 -14.12
N GLU A 55 4.60 -2.47 -13.75
CA GLU A 55 3.59 -3.45 -13.37
C GLU A 55 2.85 -3.04 -12.09
N LEU A 56 3.55 -2.43 -11.12
CA LEU A 56 2.93 -1.89 -9.91
C LEU A 56 1.84 -0.87 -10.24
N LEU A 57 2.15 0.13 -11.07
CA LEU A 57 1.20 1.19 -11.40
C LEU A 57 0.04 0.69 -12.26
N GLU A 58 0.30 -0.22 -13.20
CA GLU A 58 -0.73 -0.88 -14.00
C GLU A 58 -1.69 -1.69 -13.12
N ASN A 59 -1.16 -2.54 -12.23
CA ASN A 59 -1.96 -3.37 -11.34
C ASN A 59 -2.76 -2.54 -10.33
N VAL A 60 -2.16 -1.52 -9.71
CA VAL A 60 -2.89 -0.61 -8.82
C VAL A 60 -3.99 0.15 -9.58
N GLY A 61 -3.73 0.59 -10.82
CA GLY A 61 -4.75 1.20 -11.67
C GLY A 61 -5.95 0.28 -11.89
N ARG A 62 -5.71 -0.99 -12.25
CA ARG A 62 -6.75 -2.02 -12.41
C ARG A 62 -7.54 -2.24 -11.12
N LEU A 63 -6.86 -2.38 -9.99
CA LEU A 63 -7.48 -2.62 -8.69
C LEU A 63 -8.35 -1.45 -8.23
N THR A 64 -7.87 -0.22 -8.34
CA THR A 64 -8.67 0.95 -7.95
C THR A 64 -9.91 1.09 -8.83
N ALA A 65 -9.81 0.80 -10.14
CA ALA A 65 -10.96 0.80 -11.04
C ALA A 65 -11.99 -0.28 -10.66
N ALA A 66 -11.54 -1.53 -10.46
CA ALA A 66 -12.40 -2.64 -10.08
C ALA A 66 -13.05 -2.42 -8.70
N CYS A 67 -12.30 -1.95 -7.70
CA CYS A 67 -12.84 -1.64 -6.38
C CYS A 67 -13.94 -0.57 -6.45
N ARG A 68 -13.73 0.53 -7.20
CA ARG A 68 -14.77 1.56 -7.38
C ARG A 68 -16.01 0.98 -8.06
N ALA A 69 -15.85 0.15 -9.09
CA ALA A 69 -16.97 -0.50 -9.78
C ALA A 69 -17.78 -1.43 -8.87
N SER A 70 -17.12 -2.13 -7.93
CA SER A 70 -17.75 -3.02 -6.94
C SER A 70 -18.17 -2.31 -5.65
N GLY A 71 -18.11 -0.98 -5.56
CA GLY A 71 -18.52 -0.23 -4.37
C GLY A 71 -17.59 -0.38 -3.15
N ILE A 72 -16.35 -0.83 -3.37
CA ILE A 72 -15.29 -0.87 -2.36
C ILE A 72 -14.65 0.53 -2.27
N PRO A 73 -14.68 1.20 -1.10
CA PRO A 73 -14.03 2.49 -0.92
C PRO A 73 -12.53 2.42 -1.18
N VAL A 74 -11.98 3.44 -1.84
CA VAL A 74 -10.55 3.60 -2.08
C VAL A 74 -10.00 4.72 -1.21
N VAL A 75 -8.98 4.39 -0.41
CA VAL A 75 -8.26 5.30 0.48
C VAL A 75 -6.82 5.38 0.03
N TYR A 76 -6.27 6.58 -0.05
CA TYR A 76 -4.87 6.83 -0.34
C TYR A 76 -4.17 7.31 0.92
N SER A 77 -2.98 6.81 1.22
CA SER A 77 -2.10 7.44 2.20
C SER A 77 -1.03 8.30 1.52
N ALA A 78 -0.79 9.48 2.07
CA ALA A 78 0.24 10.40 1.59
C ALA A 78 0.91 11.13 2.75
N GLN A 79 2.23 11.14 2.79
CA GLN A 79 2.97 12.00 3.72
C GLN A 79 2.76 13.47 3.37
N PRO A 80 2.57 14.35 4.36
CA PRO A 80 2.57 15.79 4.12
C PRO A 80 3.99 16.24 3.80
N ALA A 81 4.08 17.19 2.87
CA ALA A 81 5.34 17.81 2.46
C ALA A 81 5.91 18.70 3.58
N GLY A 82 7.24 18.75 3.70
CA GLY A 82 7.90 19.72 4.59
C GLY A 82 7.61 19.54 6.08
N GLN A 83 7.50 18.30 6.55
CA GLN A 83 7.32 18.00 7.98
C GLN A 83 8.39 18.68 8.84
N THR A 84 7.97 19.27 9.95
CA THR A 84 8.92 19.76 10.96
C THR A 84 9.64 18.58 11.63
N PRO A 85 10.82 18.78 12.25
CA PRO A 85 11.51 17.74 13.00
C PRO A 85 10.60 17.07 14.06
N ASP A 86 9.81 17.86 14.79
CA ASP A 86 8.89 17.34 15.82
C ASP A 86 7.76 16.48 15.22
N GLN A 87 7.20 16.90 14.08
CA GLN A 87 6.17 16.13 13.39
C GLN A 87 6.71 14.78 12.90
N ARG A 88 7.94 14.79 12.37
CA ARG A 88 8.62 13.64 11.79
C ARG A 88 9.10 12.66 12.85
N GLY A 89 9.68 13.18 13.94
CA GLY A 89 10.26 12.44 15.05
C GLY A 89 11.37 11.48 14.60
N LEU A 90 11.44 10.30 15.21
CA LEU A 90 12.52 9.30 15.00
C LEU A 90 12.72 8.81 13.55
N GLN A 91 11.79 9.09 12.64
CA GLN A 91 11.98 8.79 11.23
C GLN A 91 13.15 9.60 10.63
N GLN A 92 13.49 10.74 11.24
CA GLN A 92 14.60 11.56 10.78
C GLN A 92 15.96 10.87 10.92
N ASP A 93 16.14 10.06 11.96
CA ASP A 93 17.38 9.36 12.24
C ASP A 93 17.68 8.30 11.17
N PHE A 94 16.63 7.68 10.61
CA PHE A 94 16.74 6.70 9.53
C PHE A 94 16.71 7.37 8.14
N TRP A 95 15.71 8.23 7.90
CA TRP A 95 15.32 8.69 6.56
C TRP A 95 15.60 10.17 6.29
N GLY A 96 16.34 10.86 7.16
CA GLY A 96 16.60 12.30 7.04
C GLY A 96 15.30 13.13 7.10
N PRO A 97 15.25 14.35 6.54
CA PRO A 97 14.08 15.23 6.63
C PRO A 97 12.85 14.71 5.88
N GLY A 98 13.01 13.74 4.96
CA GLY A 98 11.93 13.15 4.19
C GLY A 98 11.44 14.00 3.03
N LEU A 99 10.14 13.88 2.74
CA LEU A 99 9.45 14.57 1.65
C LEU A 99 9.63 16.10 1.79
N PRO A 100 10.30 16.77 0.83
CA PRO A 100 10.52 18.21 0.88
C PRO A 100 9.21 18.98 0.65
N ALA A 101 9.17 20.26 1.07
CA ALA A 101 8.03 21.14 0.80
C ALA A 101 7.86 21.47 -0.69
N GLU A 102 8.99 21.54 -1.42
CA GLU A 102 9.03 21.84 -2.84
C GLU A 102 10.00 20.90 -3.58
N PRO A 103 9.76 20.61 -4.89
CA PRO A 103 8.58 21.01 -5.65
C PRO A 103 7.32 20.24 -5.19
N ALA A 104 6.15 20.87 -5.26
CA ALA A 104 4.85 20.28 -4.87
C ALA A 104 4.57 18.90 -5.51
N ASP A 105 5.05 18.68 -6.73
CA ASP A 105 4.93 17.41 -7.45
C ASP A 105 5.53 16.21 -6.67
N ALA A 106 6.56 16.43 -5.84
CA ALA A 106 7.11 15.36 -5.01
C ALA A 106 6.04 14.74 -4.07
N ALA A 107 5.11 15.55 -3.58
CA ALA A 107 4.06 15.13 -2.67
C ALA A 107 2.83 14.55 -3.39
N ALA A 108 2.71 14.73 -4.71
CA ALA A 108 1.58 14.24 -5.47
C ALA A 108 1.61 12.71 -5.58
N ILE A 109 0.42 12.09 -5.54
CA ILE A 109 0.26 10.69 -5.96
C ILE A 109 0.55 10.61 -7.47
N ALA A 110 1.22 9.55 -7.90
CA ALA A 110 1.58 9.36 -9.30
C ALA A 110 0.37 9.44 -10.22
N ALA A 111 0.52 10.20 -11.32
CA ALA A 111 -0.56 10.51 -12.25
C ALA A 111 -1.34 9.28 -12.77
N PRO A 112 -0.70 8.13 -13.11
CA PRO A 112 -1.42 6.94 -13.57
C PRO A 112 -2.42 6.35 -12.56
N VAL A 113 -2.24 6.65 -11.27
CA VAL A 113 -3.05 6.10 -10.16
C VAL A 113 -3.61 7.21 -9.27
N ALA A 114 -3.71 8.44 -9.78
CA ALA A 114 -4.17 9.58 -9.02
C ALA A 114 -5.58 9.36 -8.44
N PRO A 115 -5.86 9.88 -7.22
CA PRO A 115 -7.19 9.81 -6.63
C PRO A 115 -8.26 10.43 -7.52
N GLN A 116 -9.46 9.85 -7.50
CA GLN A 116 -10.66 10.31 -8.19
C GLN A 116 -11.67 10.91 -7.22
N PRO A 117 -12.66 11.69 -7.70
CA PRO A 117 -13.76 12.15 -6.85
C PRO A 117 -14.45 10.99 -6.14
N GLY A 118 -14.58 11.09 -4.81
CA GLY A 118 -15.13 10.03 -3.96
C GLY A 118 -14.08 9.20 -3.23
N ASP A 119 -12.83 9.21 -3.68
CA ASP A 119 -11.74 8.59 -2.94
C ASP A 119 -11.34 9.44 -1.72
N THR A 120 -10.79 8.78 -0.70
CA THR A 120 -10.32 9.45 0.51
C THR A 120 -8.80 9.63 0.49
N LEU A 121 -8.31 10.81 0.88
CA LEU A 121 -6.88 11.06 1.06
C LEU A 121 -6.54 11.21 2.54
N LEU A 122 -5.76 10.26 3.05
CA LEU A 122 -5.29 10.17 4.43
C LEU A 122 -3.89 10.77 4.57
N THR A 123 -3.74 11.73 5.48
CA THR A 123 -2.40 12.26 5.82
C THR A 123 -1.63 11.25 6.66
N LYS A 124 -0.49 10.77 6.13
CA LYS A 124 0.35 9.71 6.71
C LYS A 124 1.50 10.26 7.55
N TRP A 125 1.68 9.74 8.75
CA TRP A 125 2.71 10.25 9.69
C TRP A 125 3.79 9.25 10.08
N LYS A 126 3.52 7.94 10.02
CA LYS A 126 4.43 6.85 10.45
C LYS A 126 4.32 5.68 9.48
N TYR A 127 5.02 4.57 9.73
CA TYR A 127 4.97 3.38 8.86
C TYR A 127 3.58 2.75 8.75
N SER A 128 2.85 2.60 9.86
CA SER A 128 1.45 2.14 9.80
C SER A 128 0.53 3.25 9.29
N ALA A 129 -0.45 2.92 8.47
CA ALA A 129 -1.51 3.84 8.03
C ALA A 129 -2.51 4.19 9.12
N PHE A 130 -2.55 3.45 10.23
CA PHE A 130 -3.39 3.76 11.39
C PHE A 130 -2.70 4.69 12.40
N ALA A 131 -1.38 4.77 12.35
CA ALA A 131 -0.62 5.52 13.34
C ALA A 131 -0.75 7.03 13.11
N ARG A 132 -1.45 7.69 14.06
CA ARG A 132 -1.79 9.13 14.03
C ARG A 132 -2.72 9.50 12.88
N THR A 133 -3.65 8.62 12.55
CA THR A 133 -4.69 8.85 11.56
C THR A 133 -6.04 8.39 12.12
N ASP A 134 -7.11 8.71 11.41
CA ASP A 134 -8.48 8.29 11.68
C ASP A 134 -8.89 7.06 10.86
N LEU A 135 -7.96 6.35 10.20
CA LEU A 135 -8.28 5.19 9.34
C LEU A 135 -9.13 4.12 10.05
N GLY A 136 -8.80 3.81 11.29
CA GLY A 136 -9.57 2.83 12.08
C GLY A 136 -11.00 3.30 12.39
N GLU A 137 -11.17 4.59 12.67
CA GLU A 137 -12.49 5.20 12.91
C GLU A 137 -13.30 5.26 11.62
N GLN A 138 -12.66 5.56 10.48
CA GLN A 138 -13.31 5.54 9.17
C GLN A 138 -13.78 4.13 8.78
N LEU A 139 -12.94 3.11 8.97
CA LEU A 139 -13.32 1.71 8.73
C LEU A 139 -14.53 1.30 9.59
N ALA A 140 -14.48 1.60 10.89
CA ALA A 140 -15.58 1.32 11.81
C ALA A 140 -16.87 2.07 11.45
N GLY A 141 -16.76 3.35 11.07
CA GLY A 141 -17.90 4.17 10.65
C GLY A 141 -18.55 3.68 9.35
N LEU A 142 -17.77 3.03 8.47
CA LEU A 142 -18.27 2.38 7.26
C LEU A 142 -18.79 0.95 7.50
N GLY A 143 -18.62 0.40 8.71
CA GLY A 143 -18.94 -0.99 9.02
C GLY A 143 -18.05 -2.00 8.28
N ARG A 144 -16.79 -1.64 8.01
CA ARG A 144 -15.84 -2.40 7.19
C ARG A 144 -14.68 -2.90 8.02
N ASP A 145 -14.41 -4.21 7.95
CA ASP A 145 -13.42 -4.94 8.76
C ASP A 145 -12.41 -5.73 7.90
N GLN A 146 -12.31 -5.41 6.61
CA GLN A 146 -11.26 -5.92 5.72
C GLN A 146 -10.46 -4.78 5.08
N LEU A 147 -9.13 -4.89 5.09
CA LEU A 147 -8.24 -3.91 4.49
C LEU A 147 -7.36 -4.58 3.42
N VAL A 148 -7.55 -4.19 2.17
CA VAL A 148 -6.71 -4.59 1.05
C VAL A 148 -5.61 -3.54 0.87
N VAL A 149 -4.34 -3.95 0.93
CA VAL A 149 -3.18 -3.04 0.91
C VAL A 149 -2.37 -3.24 -0.37
N VAL A 150 -2.13 -2.14 -1.06
CA VAL A 150 -1.27 -2.03 -2.25
C VAL A 150 -0.30 -0.86 -2.08
N GLY A 151 0.76 -0.78 -2.89
CA GLY A 151 1.70 0.35 -2.89
C GLY A 151 3.08 0.03 -2.32
N VAL A 152 3.74 1.01 -1.70
CA VAL A 152 5.15 0.91 -1.29
C VAL A 152 5.40 1.41 0.14
N TYR A 153 6.46 0.96 0.83
CA TYR A 153 7.32 -0.19 0.49
C TYR A 153 6.85 -1.45 1.22
N ALA A 154 6.95 -2.61 0.56
CA ALA A 154 6.37 -3.86 1.04
C ALA A 154 6.79 -4.20 2.49
N HIS A 155 8.10 -4.24 2.80
CA HIS A 155 8.62 -4.60 4.13
C HIS A 155 8.51 -3.49 5.19
N ILE A 156 8.17 -2.26 4.80
CA ILE A 156 8.10 -1.10 5.70
C ILE A 156 6.64 -0.73 5.95
N GLY A 157 6.07 0.14 5.12
CA GLY A 157 4.77 0.75 5.38
C GLY A 157 3.63 -0.25 5.19
N VAL A 158 3.68 -1.03 4.11
CA VAL A 158 2.67 -2.04 3.78
C VAL A 158 2.61 -3.12 4.87
N LEU A 159 3.75 -3.75 5.20
CA LEU A 159 3.81 -4.80 6.23
C LEU A 159 3.38 -4.28 7.61
N MET A 160 3.84 -3.10 8.01
CA MET A 160 3.46 -2.53 9.31
C MET A 160 1.97 -2.19 9.35
N THR A 161 1.40 -1.70 8.25
CA THR A 161 -0.04 -1.43 8.16
C THR A 161 -0.86 -2.70 8.21
N ALA A 162 -0.45 -3.75 7.50
CA ALA A 162 -1.13 -5.06 7.53
C ALA A 162 -1.07 -5.69 8.93
N CYS A 163 0.07 -5.60 9.61
CA CYS A 163 0.23 -6.07 10.98
C CYS A 163 -0.64 -5.28 11.97
N ASP A 164 -0.70 -3.95 11.84
CA ASP A 164 -1.53 -3.10 12.69
C ASP A 164 -3.04 -3.33 12.44
N ALA A 165 -3.46 -3.54 11.19
CA ALA A 165 -4.81 -4.00 10.87
C ALA A 165 -5.16 -5.32 11.59
N TRP A 166 -4.27 -6.31 11.50
CA TRP A 166 -4.45 -7.60 12.18
C TRP A 166 -4.57 -7.46 13.70
N MET A 167 -3.73 -6.62 14.33
CA MET A 167 -3.81 -6.35 15.77
C MET A 167 -5.08 -5.59 16.19
N ARG A 168 -5.84 -5.05 15.23
CA ARG A 168 -7.10 -4.33 15.41
C ARG A 168 -8.32 -5.15 14.99
N ASP A 169 -8.15 -6.47 14.82
CA ASP A 169 -9.19 -7.38 14.35
C ASP A 169 -9.75 -7.04 12.94
N ILE A 170 -8.93 -6.39 12.10
CA ILE A 170 -9.24 -6.12 10.69
C ILE A 170 -8.49 -7.15 9.84
N GLN A 171 -9.20 -7.86 8.96
CA GLN A 171 -8.57 -8.83 8.06
C GLN A 171 -7.73 -8.10 7.01
N ALA A 172 -6.41 -8.25 7.10
CA ALA A 172 -5.49 -7.66 6.15
C ALA A 172 -5.30 -8.57 4.93
N PHE A 173 -5.34 -7.96 3.75
CA PHE A 173 -4.98 -8.58 2.48
C PHE A 173 -3.85 -7.79 1.84
N VAL A 174 -2.80 -8.46 1.38
CA VAL A 174 -1.70 -7.81 0.62
C VAL A 174 -1.74 -8.35 -0.80
N VAL A 175 -1.87 -7.45 -1.78
CA VAL A 175 -1.90 -7.83 -3.19
C VAL A 175 -0.46 -7.90 -3.70
N ALA A 176 0.06 -9.11 -3.82
CA ALA A 176 1.50 -9.38 -3.89
C ALA A 176 2.18 -8.81 -5.14
N ASP A 177 1.43 -8.71 -6.24
CA ASP A 177 1.82 -8.13 -7.54
C ASP A 177 1.40 -6.65 -7.68
N ALA A 178 0.86 -6.03 -6.63
CA ALA A 178 0.55 -4.60 -6.55
C ALA A 178 1.23 -3.93 -5.33
N VAL A 179 2.34 -4.51 -4.87
CA VAL A 179 3.27 -3.87 -3.94
C VAL A 179 4.68 -3.95 -4.50
N ALA A 180 5.55 -3.02 -4.09
CA ALA A 180 6.97 -3.05 -4.47
C ALA A 180 7.86 -2.65 -3.29
N ASP A 181 9.15 -2.91 -3.43
CA ASP A 181 10.12 -2.78 -2.35
C ASP A 181 11.52 -2.37 -2.85
N PHE A 182 12.46 -2.21 -1.93
CA PHE A 182 13.86 -1.87 -2.21
C PHE A 182 14.61 -2.97 -2.97
N SER A 183 14.15 -4.21 -2.89
CA SER A 183 14.72 -5.33 -3.61
C SER A 183 13.70 -6.48 -3.72
N ALA A 184 13.94 -7.41 -4.64
CA ALA A 184 13.19 -8.66 -4.70
C ALA A 184 13.26 -9.46 -3.38
N ALA A 185 14.38 -9.38 -2.66
CA ALA A 185 14.57 -10.09 -1.40
C ALA A 185 13.69 -9.49 -0.29
N ASP A 186 13.66 -8.16 -0.16
CA ASP A 186 12.81 -7.46 0.82
C ASP A 186 11.33 -7.69 0.52
N HIS A 187 10.95 -7.61 -0.76
CA HIS A 187 9.60 -7.91 -1.23
C HIS A 187 9.17 -9.33 -0.85
N GLN A 188 9.99 -10.33 -1.16
CA GLN A 188 9.72 -11.73 -0.79
C GLN A 188 9.71 -11.96 0.72
N GLN A 189 10.55 -11.25 1.48
CA GLN A 189 10.55 -11.33 2.93
C GLN A 189 9.24 -10.78 3.51
N ALA A 190 8.78 -9.62 3.03
CA ALA A 190 7.54 -9.01 3.45
C ALA A 190 6.34 -9.94 3.18
N LEU A 191 6.25 -10.50 1.97
CA LEU A 191 5.16 -11.42 1.59
C LEU A 191 5.16 -12.69 2.44
N ARG A 192 6.32 -13.31 2.64
CA ARG A 192 6.45 -14.50 3.51
C ARG A 192 6.03 -14.22 4.93
N TRP A 193 6.48 -13.10 5.50
CA TRP A 193 6.11 -12.73 6.87
C TRP A 193 4.61 -12.45 6.97
N ALA A 194 4.06 -11.67 6.04
CA ALA A 194 2.63 -11.34 6.01
C ALA A 194 1.75 -12.59 5.97
N ALA A 195 2.01 -13.51 5.03
CA ALA A 195 1.29 -14.78 4.88
C ALA A 195 1.35 -15.67 6.13
N ASP A 196 2.47 -15.62 6.84
CA ASP A 196 2.72 -16.46 8.01
C ASP A 196 2.18 -15.84 9.31
N LYS A 197 1.97 -14.53 9.37
CA LYS A 197 1.74 -13.81 10.63
C LYS A 197 0.50 -12.93 10.69
N CYS A 198 0.11 -12.23 9.62
CA CYS A 198 -0.87 -11.16 9.77
C CYS A 198 -1.81 -10.91 8.58
N ALA A 199 -1.58 -11.51 7.41
CA ALA A 199 -2.38 -11.18 6.23
C ALA A 199 -2.58 -12.37 5.30
N ARG A 200 -3.65 -12.31 4.52
CA ARG A 200 -3.81 -13.16 3.33
C ARG A 200 -3.15 -12.48 2.14
N LEU A 201 -2.32 -13.20 1.39
CA LEU A 201 -1.84 -12.70 0.10
C LEU A 201 -2.87 -12.96 -0.99
N THR A 202 -2.98 -12.07 -1.95
CA THR A 202 -3.72 -12.29 -3.20
C THR A 202 -2.94 -11.71 -4.37
N THR A 203 -3.47 -11.83 -5.58
CA THR A 203 -2.96 -11.20 -6.79
C THR A 203 -4.01 -10.29 -7.38
N THR A 204 -3.60 -9.41 -8.29
CA THR A 204 -4.48 -8.44 -8.91
C THR A 204 -5.59 -9.15 -9.68
N ASP A 205 -5.24 -10.16 -10.48
CA ASP A 205 -6.22 -10.93 -11.25
C ASP A 205 -7.20 -11.68 -10.35
N ALA A 206 -6.71 -12.36 -9.31
CA ALA A 206 -7.55 -13.11 -8.38
C ALA A 206 -8.49 -12.16 -7.59
N LEU A 207 -8.01 -10.98 -7.20
CA LEU A 207 -8.82 -9.99 -6.50
C LEU A 207 -9.90 -9.42 -7.41
N CYS A 208 -9.56 -8.96 -8.62
CA CYS A 208 -10.52 -8.45 -9.60
C CYS A 208 -11.63 -9.49 -9.89
N GLN A 209 -11.26 -10.74 -10.17
CA GLN A 209 -12.23 -11.81 -10.41
C GLN A 209 -13.13 -12.07 -9.19
N GLY A 210 -12.56 -12.03 -7.98
CA GLY A 210 -13.28 -12.30 -6.74
C GLY A 210 -14.32 -11.23 -6.37
N ILE A 211 -14.10 -9.96 -6.75
CA ILE A 211 -15.00 -8.84 -6.40
C ILE A 211 -15.99 -8.48 -7.51
N GLU A 212 -15.74 -8.91 -8.75
CA GLU A 212 -16.68 -8.75 -9.87
C GLU A 212 -17.78 -9.82 -9.88
N GLY A 213 -17.54 -10.96 -9.23
CA GLY A 213 -18.46 -12.10 -9.18
C GLY A 213 -19.54 -12.04 -8.08
N VAL A 214 -19.68 -10.91 -7.37
CA VAL A 214 -20.59 -10.73 -6.23
C VAL A 214 -21.77 -9.83 -6.59
#